data_AF-A0A0H5CCP6-F1
#
_entry.id   AF-A0A0H5CCP6-F1
#
_cell.length_a   1.000
_cell.length_b   1.000
_cell.length_c   1.000
_cell.angle_alpha   90.00
_cell.angle_beta   90.00
_cell.angle_gamma   90.00
#
_symmetry.space_group_name_H-M   'P 1'
#
loop_
_entity.id
_entity.type
_entity.pdbx_description
1 polymer ?
#
loop_
_entity_poly.entity_id
_entity_poly.type
_entity_poly.pdbx_seq_one_letter_code
_entity_poly.pdbx_strand_id
1 'polypeptide(L)' 'MDPNAALTQIRDLCKDNPDEDFHEFDMLKELITGLDRWLSSGGFLPEPWTR' A
#
# COMPACT_ATOMS: atom_id res chain seq x y z
N MET A 1 7.10 7.24 5.10
CA MET A 1 6.11 6.15 5.03
C MET A 1 6.80 4.89 5.48
N ASP A 2 6.17 4.07 6.31
CA ASP A 2 6.67 2.73 6.64
C ASP A 2 6.16 1.75 5.56
N PRO A 3 7.04 1.11 4.78
CA PRO A 3 6.64 0.23 3.69
C PRO A 3 5.97 -1.08 4.18
N ASN A 4 6.29 -1.56 5.39
CA ASN A 4 5.62 -2.71 5.99
C ASN A 4 4.18 -2.35 6.38
N ALA A 5 4.00 -1.19 7.03
CA ALA A 5 2.67 -0.70 7.40
C ALA A 5 1.81 -0.42 6.17
N ALA A 6 2.38 0.20 5.13
CA ALA A 6 1.69 0.48 3.88
C ALA A 6 1.24 -0.82 3.19
N LEU A 7 2.11 -1.84 3.14
CA LEU A 7 1.75 -3.13 2.55
C LEU A 7 0.63 -3.85 3.33
N THR A 8 0.66 -3.80 4.66
CA THR A 8 -0.41 -4.37 5.48
C THR A 8 -1.75 -3.68 5.18
N GLN A 9 -1.78 -2.35 5.14
CA GLN A 9 -3.00 -1.60 4.84
C GLN A 9 -3.52 -1.86 3.42
N ILE A 10 -2.64 -1.91 2.41
CA ILE A 10 -3.02 -2.28 1.04
C ILE A 10 -3.70 -3.65 1.02
N ARG A 11 -3.12 -4.63 1.73
CA ARG A 11 -3.70 -5.98 1.79
C ARG A 11 -5.05 -6.00 2.47
N ASP A 12 -5.23 -5.20 3.52
CA ASP A 12 -6.49 -5.12 4.23
C ASP A 12 -7.58 -4.47 3.36
N LEU A 13 -7.26 -3.36 2.69
CA LEU A 13 -8.17 -2.70 1.73
C LEU A 13 -8.54 -3.60 0.53
N CYS A 14 -7.66 -4.50 0.11
CA CYS A 14 -7.93 -5.43 -0.98
C CYS A 14 -8.65 -6.72 -0.56
N LYS A 15 -8.83 -6.98 0.75
CA LYS A 15 -9.53 -8.20 1.22
C LYS A 15 -11.04 -8.09 1.08
N ASP A 16 -11.57 -6.89 1.26
CA ASP A 16 -13.01 -6.63 1.20
C ASP A 16 -13.39 -6.14 -0.21
N ASN A 17 -14.64 -6.37 -0.63
CA ASN A 17 -15.13 -5.87 -1.92
C ASN A 17 -15.10 -4.33 -1.89
N PRO A 18 -14.79 -3.67 -3.03
CA PRO A 18 -14.69 -2.22 -3.07
C PRO A 18 -15.97 -1.58 -2.53
N ASP A 19 -15.81 -0.74 -1.50
CA ASP A 19 -16.88 0.04 -0.89
C ASP A 19 -17.64 0.84 -1.98
N GLU A 20 -18.97 0.92 -1.88
CA GLU A 20 -19.82 1.63 -2.85
C GLU A 20 -19.43 3.12 -2.97
N ASP A 21 -18.78 3.67 -1.94
CA ASP A 21 -18.43 5.08 -1.79
C ASP A 21 -16.99 5.45 -2.26
N PHE A 22 -16.23 4.52 -2.86
CA PHE A 22 -14.88 4.77 -3.42
C PHE A 22 -13.81 5.34 -2.47
N HIS A 23 -14.12 5.59 -1.19
CA HIS A 23 -13.17 6.18 -0.24
C HIS A 23 -11.94 5.30 -0.03
N GLU A 24 -12.15 3.98 0.03
CA GLU A 24 -11.10 2.98 0.13
C GLU A 24 -10.19 2.96 -1.11
N PHE A 25 -10.73 3.32 -2.28
CA PHE A 25 -9.96 3.41 -3.52
C PHE A 25 -8.98 4.58 -3.52
N ASP A 26 -9.40 5.75 -3.04
CA ASP A 26 -8.51 6.91 -2.91
C ASP A 26 -7.38 6.62 -1.90
N MET A 27 -7.71 6.00 -0.76
CA MET A 27 -6.72 5.56 0.23
C MET A 27 -5.74 4.55 -0.37
N LEU A 28 -6.23 3.57 -1.11
CA LEU A 28 -5.41 2.57 -1.80
C LEU A 28 -4.44 3.23 -2.79
N LYS A 29 -4.92 4.20 -3.57
CA LYS A 29 -4.09 4.96 -4.53
C LYS A 29 -2.98 5.74 -3.83
N GLU A 30 -3.27 6.38 -2.70
CA GLU A 30 -2.26 7.10 -1.92
C GLU A 30 -1.18 6.14 -1.38
N LEU A 31 -1.61 5.00 -0.81
CA LEU A 31 -0.69 3.98 -0.28
C LEU A 31 0.22 3.41 -1.36
N ILE A 32 -0.33 3.04 -2.52
CA ILE A 32 0.45 2.52 -3.66
C ILE A 32 1.43 3.58 -4.17
N THR A 33 0.96 4.82 -4.36
CA THR A 33 1.83 5.91 -4.86
C THR A 33 2.98 6.21 -3.90
N GLY A 34 2.70 6.20 -2.59
CA GLY A 34 3.74 6.40 -1.58
C GLY A 34 4.75 5.26 -1.54
N LEU A 35 4.28 4.01 -1.67
CA LEU A 35 5.15 2.84 -1.71
C LEU A 35 6.02 2.81 -2.97
N ASP A 36 5.46 3.13 -4.14
CA ASP A 36 6.19 3.27 -5.40
C ASP A 36 7.30 4.34 -5.28
N ARG A 37 6.96 5.52 -4.76
CA ARG A 37 7.94 6.58 -4.55
C ARG A 37 9.05 6.16 -3.58
N TRP A 38 8.70 5.46 -2.51
CA TRP A 38 9.68 4.95 -1.54
C TRP A 38 10.68 3.99 -2.19
N LEU A 39 10.17 3.00 -2.93
CA LEU A 39 11.00 2.02 -3.64
C LEU A 39 11.84 2.68 -4.73
N SER A 40 11.24 3.56 -5.53
CA SER A 40 11.92 4.31 -6.59
C SER A 40 13.02 5.24 -6.05
N SER A 41 12.94 5.64 -4.78
CA SER A 41 13.97 6.45 -4.11
C SER A 41 15.09 5.62 -3.46
N GLY A 42 15.11 4.30 -3.66
CA GLY A 42 16.09 3.40 -3.05
C GLY A 42 15.78 2.99 -1.61
N GLY A 43 14.52 3.13 -1.18
CA GLY A 43 14.06 2.58 0.10
C GLY A 43 14.12 1.06 0.14
N PHE A 44 14.07 0.49 1.34
CA PHE A 44 14.03 -0.97 1.49
C PHE A 44 12.66 -1.53 1.11
N LEU A 45 12.67 -2.78 0.63
CA LEU A 45 11.47 -3.56 0.36
C LEU A 45 10.74 -3.89 1.67
N PRO A 46 9.40 -3.90 1.70
CA PRO A 46 8.66 -4.54 2.79
C PRO A 46 9.22 -5.94 3.10
N GLU A 47 9.37 -6.29 4.37
CA GLU A 47 9.87 -7.60 4.82
C GLU A 47 9.10 -8.78 4.19
N PRO A 48 7.77 -8.72 3.97
CA PRO A 48 7.06 -9.79 3.29
C PRO A 48 7.47 -10.01 1.82
N TRP A 49 8.19 -9.05 1.20
CA TRP A 49 8.67 -9.11 -0.19
C TRP A 49 10.14 -9.51 -0.30
N THR A 50 10.92 -9.48 0.77
CA THR A 50 12.35 -9.85 0.76
C THR A 50 12.59 -11.36 0.82
N ARG A 51 11.65 -12.17 0.32
CA ARG A 51 11.74 -13.64 0.32
C ARG A 51 12.73 -14.16 -0.72
#